data_AF-A0A8H6TB72-F1
#
_entry.id   AF-A0A8H6TB72-F1
#
_cell.length_a   1.000
_cell.length_b   1.000
_cell.length_c   1.000
_cell.angle_alpha   90.00
_cell.angle_beta   90.00
_cell.angle_gamma   90.00
#
_symmetry.space_group_name_H-M   'P 1'
#
loop_
_entity.id
_entity.type
_entity.pdbx_description
1 polymer ?
#
loop_
_entity_poly.entity_id
_entity_poly.type
_entity_poly.pdbx_seq_one_letter_code
_entity_poly.pdbx_strand_id
1 'polypeptide(L)'
;MSSSTRPSHPRQASIDQQASQLEEKLAHRPDKATLVDRNILKDDKGLAPALVAAKEKLQRSQLEDQLEKAIASRPTREQLEKDGILPTEEPEAAPAAPSA
;
A
#
# COMPACT_ATOMS: atom_id res chain seq x y z
N MET A 1 40.47 42.27 31.80
CA MET A 1 39.63 41.77 30.70
C MET A 1 39.45 40.28 30.92
N SER A 2 38.40 39.84 31.63
CA SER A 2 38.20 38.42 31.96
C SER A 2 36.93 37.94 31.27
N SER A 3 37.10 37.13 30.22
CA SER A 3 36.04 36.52 29.44
C SER A 3 35.40 35.35 30.21
N SER A 4 34.11 35.49 30.54
CA SER A 4 33.30 34.42 31.13
C SER A 4 32.94 33.39 30.05
N THR A 5 33.61 32.24 30.06
CA THR A 5 33.20 31.08 29.25
C THR A 5 32.01 30.40 29.92
N ARG A 6 30.81 30.50 29.32
CA ARG A 6 29.61 29.78 29.79
C ARG A 6 29.83 28.26 29.63
N PRO A 7 29.60 27.44 30.66
CA PRO A 7 29.64 25.99 30.51
C PRO A 7 28.51 25.54 29.57
N SER A 8 28.88 24.86 28.48
CA SER A 8 27.92 24.18 27.60
C SER A 8 27.30 23.02 28.38
N HIS A 9 25.98 23.02 28.53
CA HIS A 9 25.27 21.98 29.27
C HIS A 9 25.05 20.78 28.34
N PRO A 10 25.24 19.52 28.79
CA PRO A 10 25.16 18.32 27.93
C PRO A 10 23.78 18.12 27.30
N ARG A 11 22.74 18.77 27.85
CA ARG A 11 21.38 18.76 27.30
C ARG A 11 21.32 19.46 25.94
N GLN A 12 22.05 20.56 25.72
CA GLN A 12 22.05 21.26 24.43
C GLN A 12 22.66 20.40 23.32
N ALA A 13 23.83 19.81 23.54
CA ALA A 13 24.47 18.95 22.54
C ALA A 13 23.58 17.78 22.09
N SER A 14 22.79 17.21 23.00
CA SER A 14 21.81 16.17 22.67
C SER A 14 20.67 16.71 21.79
N ILE A 15 20.20 17.94 22.02
CA ILE A 15 19.16 18.57 21.20
C ILE A 15 19.72 18.92 19.83
N ASP A 16 20.95 19.43 19.75
CA ASP A 16 21.63 19.73 18.48
C ASP A 16 21.78 18.46 17.62
N GLN A 17 22.18 17.34 18.23
CA GLN A 17 22.23 16.05 17.54
C GLN A 17 20.85 15.59 17.03
N GLN A 18 19.79 15.77 17.83
CA GLN A 18 18.42 15.45 17.42
C GLN A 18 17.93 16.37 16.29
N ALA A 19 18.32 17.64 16.30
CA ALA A 19 18.00 18.60 15.26
C ALA A 19 18.65 18.22 13.94
N SER A 20 19.95 17.88 13.94
CA SER A 20 20.65 17.40 12.74
C SER A 20 19.99 16.15 12.15
N GLN A 21 19.66 15.16 12.99
CA GLN A 21 19.00 13.94 12.53
C GLN A 21 17.60 14.19 11.95
N LEU A 22 16.86 15.13 12.51
CA LEU A 22 15.54 15.51 11.99
C LEU A 22 15.67 16.20 10.63
N GLU A 23 16.64 17.11 10.49
CA GLU A 23 16.89 17.82 9.24
C GLU A 23 17.23 16.85 8.10
N GLU A 24 18.11 15.87 8.35
CA GLU A 24 18.43 14.83 7.37
C GLU A 24 17.19 14.02 6.94
N LYS A 25 16.30 13.67 7.89
CA LYS A 25 15.05 12.93 7.60
C LYS A 25 14.05 13.77 6.82
N LEU A 26 13.99 15.07 7.07
CA LEU A 26 13.12 15.98 6.35
C LEU A 26 13.61 16.20 4.91
N ALA A 27 14.93 16.24 4.69
CA ALA A 27 15.51 16.33 3.35
C ALA A 27 15.18 15.12 2.47
N HIS A 28 15.09 13.92 3.06
CA HIS A 28 14.74 12.67 2.36
C HIS A 28 13.25 12.34 2.40
N ARG A 29 12.40 13.30 2.79
CA ARG A 29 10.96 13.06 2.92
C ARG A 29 10.35 12.81 1.53
N PRO A 30 9.71 11.64 1.30
CA PRO A 30 9.04 11.35 0.04
C PRO A 30 7.79 12.23 -0.15
N ASP A 31 7.45 12.50 -1.41
CA ASP A 31 6.24 13.24 -1.76
C ASP A 31 4.97 12.45 -1.40
N LYS A 32 3.87 13.18 -1.18
CA LYS A 32 2.56 12.59 -0.89
C LYS A 32 2.12 11.62 -2.00
N ALA A 33 2.35 11.95 -3.27
CA ALA A 33 1.96 11.09 -4.39
C ALA A 33 2.65 9.72 -4.33
N THR A 34 3.95 9.71 -4.01
CA THR A 34 4.73 8.47 -3.85
C THR A 34 4.22 7.60 -2.70
N LEU A 35 3.76 8.21 -1.61
CA LEU A 35 3.17 7.47 -0.49
C LEU A 35 1.82 6.85 -0.86
N VAL A 36 1.03 7.53 -1.70
CA VAL A 36 -0.24 7.01 -2.22
C VAL A 36 -0.02 5.85 -3.19
N ASP A 37 0.92 6.00 -4.12
CA ASP A 37 1.30 4.96 -5.08
C ASP A 37 1.75 3.67 -4.37
N ARG A 38 2.55 3.81 -3.31
CA ARG A 38 2.99 2.68 -2.47
C ARG A 38 1.92 2.14 -1.51
N ASN A 39 0.67 2.61 -1.62
CA ASN A 39 -0.45 2.27 -0.73
C ASN A 39 -0.21 2.55 0.77
N ILE A 40 0.77 3.39 1.10
CA ILE A 40 1.07 3.77 2.49
C ILE A 40 0.06 4.81 2.97
N LEU A 41 -0.22 5.80 2.12
CA LEU A 41 -1.27 6.80 2.34
C LEU A 41 -2.47 6.48 1.45
N LYS A 42 -3.68 6.62 1.96
CA LYS A 42 -4.89 6.44 1.16
C LYS A 42 -5.19 7.70 0.36
N ASP A 43 -5.67 7.55 -0.87
CA ASP A 43 -6.06 8.69 -1.70
C ASP A 43 -7.42 9.22 -1.25
N ASP A 44 -7.37 10.15 -0.30
CA ASP A 44 -8.56 10.66 0.35
C ASP A 44 -9.19 11.87 -0.33
N LYS A 45 -8.63 12.38 -1.44
CA LYS A 45 -9.21 13.47 -2.26
C LYS A 45 -9.89 14.61 -1.45
N GLY A 46 -9.37 14.96 -0.28
CA GLY A 46 -9.92 16.01 0.60
C GLY A 46 -10.84 15.55 1.74
N LEU A 47 -11.00 14.24 1.97
CA LEU A 47 -11.71 13.70 3.14
C LEU A 47 -10.90 13.90 4.43
N ALA A 48 -11.62 14.03 5.55
CA ALA A 48 -11.00 14.16 6.86
C ALA A 48 -10.24 12.88 7.25
N PRO A 49 -9.04 12.97 7.87
CA PRO A 49 -8.23 11.82 8.27
C PRO A 49 -8.98 10.80 9.15
N ALA A 50 -9.91 11.27 9.98
CA ALA A 50 -10.70 10.40 10.86
C ALA A 50 -11.71 9.51 10.12
N LEU A 51 -12.13 9.88 8.91
CA LEU A 51 -13.16 9.18 8.13
C LEU A 51 -12.58 8.16 7.14
N VAL A 52 -11.29 8.24 6.86
CA VAL A 52 -10.58 7.38 5.89
C VAL A 52 -10.78 5.91 6.21
N ALA A 53 -10.57 5.53 7.48
CA ALA A 53 -10.71 4.14 7.93
C ALA A 53 -12.15 3.61 7.75
N ALA A 54 -13.16 4.44 8.02
CA ALA A 54 -14.56 4.07 7.84
C ALA A 54 -14.91 3.89 6.36
N LYS A 55 -14.42 4.79 5.50
CA LYS A 55 -14.57 4.68 4.04
C LYS A 55 -13.92 3.41 3.51
N GLU A 56 -12.68 3.10 3.89
CA GLU A 56 -12.00 1.89 3.42
C GLU A 56 -12.74 0.62 3.85
N LYS A 57 -13.22 0.57 5.11
CA LYS A 57 -14.02 -0.55 5.59
C LYS A 57 -15.30 -0.74 4.77
N LEU A 58 -15.99 0.35 4.45
CA LEU A 58 -17.19 0.31 3.61
C LEU A 58 -16.87 -0.15 2.19
N GLN A 59 -15.83 0.43 1.56
CA GLN A 59 -15.40 0.05 0.21
C GLN A 59 -15.02 -1.43 0.14
N ARG A 60 -14.31 -1.94 1.15
CA ARG A 60 -13.96 -3.35 1.25
C ARG A 60 -15.22 -4.24 1.32
N SER A 61 -16.16 -3.94 2.21
CA SER A 61 -17.40 -4.71 2.34
C SER A 61 -18.19 -4.74 1.03
N GLN A 62 -18.28 -3.59 0.34
CA GLN A 62 -18.96 -3.53 -0.96
C GLN A 62 -18.27 -4.40 -2.01
N LEU A 63 -16.94 -4.43 -2.04
CA LEU A 63 -16.17 -5.29 -2.94
C LEU A 63 -16.32 -6.77 -2.59
N GLU A 64 -16.35 -7.11 -1.31
CA GLU A 64 -16.61 -8.48 -0.83
C GLU A 64 -17.98 -8.97 -1.31
N ASP A 65 -19.04 -8.16 -1.12
CA ASP A 65 -20.39 -8.50 -1.58
C ASP A 65 -20.50 -8.63 -3.11
N GLN A 66 -19.81 -7.74 -3.85
CA GLN A 66 -19.77 -7.80 -5.32
C GLN A 66 -19.05 -9.05 -5.81
N LEU A 67 -17.91 -9.36 -5.19
CA LEU A 67 -17.12 -10.54 -5.52
C LEU A 67 -17.90 -11.82 -5.23
N GLU A 68 -18.59 -11.89 -4.09
CA GLU A 68 -19.44 -13.03 -3.73
C GLU A 68 -20.50 -13.30 -4.80
N LYS A 69 -21.21 -12.26 -5.26
CA LYS A 69 -22.21 -12.37 -6.33
C LYS A 69 -21.60 -12.81 -7.66
N ALA A 70 -20.44 -12.27 -8.02
CA ALA A 70 -19.74 -12.63 -9.25
C ALA A 70 -19.25 -14.09 -9.24
N ILE A 71 -18.78 -14.57 -8.09
CA ILE A 71 -18.36 -15.96 -7.92
C ILE A 71 -19.56 -16.91 -7.92
N ALA A 72 -20.67 -16.53 -7.27
CA ALA A 72 -21.89 -17.34 -7.26
C ALA A 72 -22.49 -17.53 -8.67
N SER A 73 -22.33 -16.54 -9.55
CA SER A 73 -22.78 -16.58 -10.95
C SER A 73 -21.69 -17.04 -11.93
N ARG A 74 -20.59 -17.62 -11.42
CA ARG A 74 -19.47 -18.05 -12.25
C ARG A 74 -19.92 -19.11 -13.27
N PRO A 75 -19.79 -18.85 -14.59
CA PRO A 75 -20.21 -19.80 -15.62
C PRO A 75 -19.32 -21.05 -15.61
N THR A 76 -19.89 -22.18 -15.99
CA THR A 76 -19.15 -23.43 -16.14
C THR A 76 -18.26 -23.38 -17.38
N ARG A 77 -17.23 -24.24 -17.42
CA ARG A 77 -16.32 -24.34 -18.56
C ARG A 77 -17.07 -24.58 -19.88
N GLU A 78 -18.04 -25.49 -19.87
CA GLU A 78 -18.87 -25.83 -21.04
C GLU A 78 -19.63 -24.61 -21.59
N GLN A 79 -20.14 -23.74 -20.70
CA GLN A 79 -20.81 -22.49 -21.10
C GLN A 79 -19.82 -21.54 -21.76
N LEU A 80 -18.61 -21.42 -21.22
CA LEU A 80 -17.55 -20.59 -21.80
C LEU A 80 -17.03 -21.14 -23.14
N GLU A 81 -17.03 -22.46 -23.35
CA GLU A 81 -16.71 -23.09 -24.64
C GLU A 81 -17.81 -22.81 -25.67
N LYS A 82 -19.08 -22.90 -25.26
CA LYS A 82 -20.23 -22.59 -26.13
C LYS A 82 -20.25 -21.11 -26.54
N ASP A 83 -19.89 -20.22 -25.63
CA ASP A 83 -19.80 -18.78 -25.89
C ASP A 83 -18.52 -18.40 -26.67
N GLY A 84 -17.66 -19.39 -27.01
CA GLY A 84 -16.44 -19.18 -27.80
C GLY A 84 -15.32 -18.44 -27.05
N ILE A 85 -15.44 -18.33 -25.72
CA ILE A 85 -14.46 -17.66 -24.84
C ILE A 85 -13.30 -18.61 -24.53
N LEU A 86 -13.60 -19.90 -24.30
CA LEU A 86 -12.59 -20.95 -24.14
C LEU A 86 -12.45 -21.75 -25.43
N PRO A 87 -11.22 -22.06 -25.87
CA PRO A 87 -11.01 -23.00 -26.96
C PRO A 87 -11.52 -24.38 -26.54
N THR A 88 -12.27 -25.03 -27.44
CA THR A 88 -12.84 -26.38 -27.25
C THR A 88 -11.75 -27.46 -27.18
N GLU A 89 -10.55 -27.16 -27.69
CA GLU A 89 -9.42 -28.08 -27.58
C GLU A 89 -8.82 -28.01 -26.18
N GLU A 90 -9.05 -29.09 -25.44
CA GLU A 90 -8.18 -29.52 -24.35
C GLU A 90 -6.74 -29.54 -24.87
N PRO A 91 -5.84 -28.66 -24.40
CA PRO A 91 -4.44 -28.97 -24.57
C PRO A 91 -4.24 -30.26 -23.77
N GLU A 92 -3.99 -31.34 -24.50
CA GLU A 92 -3.35 -32.55 -23.98
C GLU A 92 -2.37 -32.12 -22.89
N ALA A 93 -2.60 -32.64 -21.69
CA ALA A 93 -1.87 -32.40 -20.47
C ALA A 93 -0.47 -31.80 -20.71
N ALA A 94 -0.22 -30.60 -20.16
CA ALA A 94 1.14 -30.15 -19.93
C ALA A 94 1.89 -31.32 -19.25
N PRO A 95 2.88 -31.94 -19.90
CA PRO A 95 3.54 -33.10 -19.34
C PRO A 95 4.17 -32.67 -18.03
N ALA A 96 3.93 -33.48 -17.00
CA ALA A 96 4.46 -33.31 -15.65
C ALA A 96 5.90 -32.77 -15.69
N ALA A 97 6.12 -31.64 -15.02
CA ALA A 97 7.46 -31.14 -14.76
C ALA A 97 8.30 -32.27 -14.13
N PRO A 98 9.47 -32.63 -14.68
CA PRO A 98 10.33 -33.62 -14.04
C PRO A 98 10.82 -33.06 -12.71
N SER A 99 10.66 -33.87 -11.65
CA SER A 99 11.29 -33.63 -10.35
C SER A 99 12.78 -33.33 -10.53
N ALA A 100 13.23 -32.25 -9.90
CA ALA A 100 14.63 -31.92 -9.64
C ALA A 100 14.78 -31.56 -8.17
#